data_AF-A0A4Z0YEN6-F1
#
_entry.id   AF-A0A4Z0YEN6-F1
#
_cell.length_a   1.000
_cell.length_b   1.000
_cell.length_c   1.000
_cell.angle_alpha   90.00
_cell.angle_beta   90.00
_cell.angle_gamma   90.00
#
_symmetry.space_group_name_H-M   'P 1'
#
loop_
_entity.id
_entity.type
_entity.pdbx_description
1 polymer ?
#
loop_
_entity_poly.entity_id
_entity_poly.type
_entity_poly.pdbx_seq_one_letter_code
_entity_poly.pdbx_strand_id
1 'polypeptide(L)'
;MASFGQLSASAATFRAEATNALVNVNLEFNVLAKRFVNPPPEYDGVGQHLATKRLEEAQDGVRHGVARGLGALFKDSTMLPPTPELIRTYGLRASEISRTAAANPKGNDSHGAFAGMIGADATTLWAAATSGWPAIQCHLLACLLARIWEPPEATSIWVEIVTRRKHILKSKLAEEGELEHEVLLAVAGDISRSDLFDWDASARAWLRVADQVMVKQQTQAKLIIDNLDIPVNSKPDTYDSVIDA
;
A
#
# COMPACT_ATOMS: atom_id res chain seq x y z
N MET A 1 -4.61 -47.11 30.15
CA MET A 1 -5.32 -45.85 29.81
C MET A 1 -4.34 -44.69 29.96
N ALA A 2 -3.67 -44.28 28.89
CA ALA A 2 -2.83 -43.07 28.85
C ALA A 2 -2.65 -42.65 27.38
N SER A 3 -3.49 -41.73 26.89
CA SER A 3 -3.34 -41.20 25.52
C SER A 3 -4.02 -39.84 25.30
N PHE A 4 -4.90 -39.38 26.19
CA PHE A 4 -5.58 -38.08 26.02
C PHE A 4 -4.77 -36.86 26.52
N GLY A 5 -3.66 -37.05 27.24
CA GLY A 5 -2.85 -35.95 27.79
C GLY A 5 -1.78 -35.38 26.85
N GLN A 6 -1.23 -36.19 25.94
CA GLN A 6 -0.12 -35.78 25.07
C GLN A 6 -0.57 -34.84 23.95
N LEU A 7 -1.77 -35.03 23.38
CA LEU A 7 -2.28 -34.18 22.29
C LEU A 7 -2.59 -32.74 22.76
N SER A 8 -3.10 -32.58 23.98
CA SER A 8 -3.36 -31.25 24.56
C SER A 8 -2.08 -30.50 24.89
N ALA A 9 -1.01 -31.22 25.28
CA ALA A 9 0.29 -30.63 25.53
C ALA A 9 0.93 -30.16 24.22
N SER A 10 0.91 -30.97 23.15
CA SER A 10 1.45 -30.58 21.83
C SER A 10 0.75 -29.35 21.23
N ALA A 11 -0.58 -29.25 21.36
CA ALA A 11 -1.34 -28.09 20.87
C ALA A 11 -1.10 -26.81 21.70
N ALA A 12 -0.91 -26.95 23.02
CA ALA A 12 -0.54 -25.84 23.90
C ALA A 12 0.88 -25.35 23.62
N THR A 13 1.83 -26.28 23.37
CA THR A 13 3.21 -25.94 22.98
C THR A 13 3.25 -25.27 21.60
N PHE A 14 2.52 -25.77 20.60
CA PHE A 14 2.41 -25.12 19.28
C PHE A 14 1.82 -23.71 19.37
N ARG A 15 0.78 -23.50 20.20
CA ARG A 15 0.22 -22.16 20.42
C ARG A 15 1.20 -21.24 21.16
N ALA A 16 1.91 -21.74 22.17
CA ALA A 16 2.88 -20.96 22.91
C ALA A 16 4.09 -20.58 22.05
N GLU A 17 4.61 -21.51 21.24
CA GLU A 17 5.69 -21.26 20.29
C GLU A 17 5.25 -20.32 19.17
N ALA A 18 4.05 -20.49 18.62
CA ALA A 18 3.49 -19.56 17.63
C ALA A 18 3.30 -18.16 18.22
N THR A 19 2.81 -18.04 19.46
CA THR A 19 2.60 -16.74 20.10
C THR A 19 3.92 -16.06 20.45
N ASN A 20 4.90 -16.80 20.97
CA ASN A 20 6.24 -16.27 21.27
C ASN A 20 7.02 -15.92 20.00
N ALA A 21 6.88 -16.72 18.93
CA ALA A 21 7.41 -16.38 17.61
C ALA A 21 6.74 -15.11 17.07
N LEU A 22 5.42 -15.01 17.09
CA LEU A 22 4.67 -13.82 16.63
C LEU A 22 5.06 -12.55 17.40
N VAL A 23 5.24 -12.64 18.73
CA VAL A 23 5.65 -11.50 19.57
C VAL A 23 7.10 -11.10 19.30
N ASN A 24 8.02 -12.06 19.18
CA ASN A 24 9.43 -11.76 18.89
C ASN A 24 9.61 -11.21 17.46
N VAL A 25 8.83 -11.72 16.51
CA VAL A 25 8.78 -11.27 15.12
C VAL A 25 8.24 -9.84 14.98
N ASN A 26 7.21 -9.46 15.74
CA ASN A 26 6.68 -8.10 15.72
C ASN A 26 7.69 -7.07 16.25
N LEU A 27 8.57 -7.49 17.18
CA LEU A 27 9.67 -6.67 17.70
C LEU A 27 10.86 -6.60 16.73
N GLU A 28 11.24 -7.71 16.10
CA GLU A 28 12.32 -7.76 15.10
C GLU A 28 11.97 -6.95 13.83
N PHE A 29 10.70 -6.90 13.42
CA PHE A 29 10.24 -6.05 12.31
C PHE A 29 10.50 -4.57 12.57
N ASN A 30 10.26 -4.08 13.78
CA ASN A 30 10.56 -2.68 14.15
C ASN A 30 12.06 -2.34 14.12
N VAL A 31 12.93 -3.34 14.26
CA VAL A 31 14.40 -3.14 14.26
C VAL A 31 14.99 -3.31 12.85
N LEU A 32 14.50 -4.27 12.06
CA LEU A 32 14.96 -4.47 10.68
C LEU A 32 14.33 -3.47 9.69
N ALA A 33 13.08 -3.03 9.93
CA ALA A 33 12.40 -2.00 9.13
C ALA A 33 12.96 -0.59 9.35
N LYS A 34 13.64 -0.34 10.48
CA LYS A 34 14.44 0.89 10.69
C LYS A 34 15.63 1.02 9.73
N ARG A 35 15.91 0.00 8.92
CA ARG A 35 16.81 0.13 7.77
C ARG A 35 16.04 0.84 6.65
N PHE A 36 16.00 2.17 6.75
CA PHE A 36 15.51 3.10 5.73
C PHE A 36 15.83 2.57 4.34
N VAL A 37 14.82 2.04 3.63
CA VAL A 37 14.91 2.00 2.18
C VAL A 37 14.83 3.46 1.80
N ASN A 38 15.97 4.04 1.43
CA ASN A 38 15.98 5.38 0.85
C ASN A 38 14.98 5.33 -0.30
N PRO A 39 13.92 6.16 -0.28
CA PRO A 39 12.95 6.17 -1.35
C PRO A 39 13.68 6.49 -2.66
N PRO A 40 13.16 6.05 -3.81
CA PRO A 40 13.78 6.40 -5.08
C PRO A 40 13.89 7.93 -5.20
N PRO A 41 15.02 8.47 -5.68
CA PRO A 41 15.30 9.91 -5.67
C PRO A 41 14.25 10.72 -6.43
N GLU A 42 13.53 10.09 -7.35
CA GLU A 42 12.40 10.69 -8.05
C GLU A 42 11.29 11.16 -7.12
N TYR A 43 11.15 10.57 -5.92
CA TYR A 43 10.12 10.87 -4.93
C TYR A 43 10.55 11.90 -3.88
N ASP A 44 11.80 12.38 -3.88
CA ASP A 44 12.33 13.30 -2.87
C ASP A 44 11.45 14.54 -2.65
N GLY A 45 10.87 15.08 -3.72
CA GLY A 45 9.98 16.24 -3.65
C GLY A 45 8.70 15.96 -2.87
N VAL A 46 8.20 14.73 -2.87
CA VAL A 46 7.05 14.31 -2.07
C VAL A 46 7.41 14.38 -0.59
N GLY A 47 8.47 13.68 -0.17
CA GLY A 47 8.88 13.64 1.24
C GLY A 47 9.26 15.02 1.80
N GLN A 48 9.94 15.85 1.02
CA GLN A 48 10.36 17.20 1.42
C GLN A 48 9.19 18.18 1.63
N HIS A 49 8.05 17.95 0.99
CA HIS A 49 6.90 18.88 1.00
C HIS A 49 5.66 18.30 1.66
N LEU A 50 5.75 17.06 2.16
CA LEU A 50 4.66 16.45 2.91
C LEU A 50 4.53 17.13 4.28
N ALA A 51 3.29 17.38 4.70
CA ALA A 51 3.01 17.96 6.00
C ALA A 51 3.60 17.11 7.14
N THR A 52 4.15 17.73 8.18
CA THR A 52 4.94 17.03 9.22
C THR A 52 4.21 15.82 9.83
N LYS A 53 2.93 15.97 10.20
CA LYS A 53 2.16 14.86 10.79
C LYS A 53 1.92 13.72 9.80
N ARG A 54 1.78 14.03 8.51
CA ARG A 54 1.65 13.02 7.44
C ARG A 54 2.97 12.33 7.16
N LEU A 55 4.08 13.06 7.23
CA LEU A 55 5.41 12.48 7.08
C LEU A 55 5.69 11.47 8.19
N GLU A 56 5.41 11.83 9.45
CA GLU A 56 5.51 10.93 10.62
C GLU A 56 4.64 9.68 10.42
N GLU A 57 3.37 9.85 10.03
CA GLU A 57 2.47 8.71 9.78
C GLU A 57 2.93 7.81 8.62
N ALA A 58 3.53 8.39 7.57
CA ALA A 58 4.03 7.62 6.42
C ALA A 58 5.32 6.86 6.71
N GLN A 59 6.10 7.28 7.70
CA GLN A 59 7.40 6.68 8.05
C GLN A 59 7.28 5.70 9.21
N ASP A 60 6.56 6.09 10.26
CA ASP A 60 6.50 5.35 11.53
C ASP A 60 5.07 4.94 11.93
N GLY A 61 4.07 5.32 11.13
CA GLY A 61 2.66 5.07 11.41
C GLY A 61 2.12 3.77 10.82
N VAL A 62 0.79 3.59 10.97
CA VAL A 62 0.06 2.40 10.50
C VAL A 62 0.14 2.32 8.97
N ARG A 63 0.07 3.46 8.29
CA ARG A 63 0.16 3.53 6.82
C ARG A 63 1.49 2.96 6.28
N HIS A 64 2.58 3.08 7.03
CA HIS A 64 3.85 2.46 6.67
C HIS A 64 3.76 0.92 6.73
N GLY A 65 3.22 0.38 7.81
CA GLY A 65 3.00 -1.05 7.98
C GLY A 65 2.11 -1.64 6.89
N VAL A 66 1.03 -0.94 6.52
CA VAL A 66 0.13 -1.33 5.42
C VAL A 66 0.86 -1.33 4.08
N ALA A 67 1.64 -0.30 3.76
CA ALA A 67 2.42 -0.24 2.52
C ALA A 67 3.39 -1.41 2.40
N ARG A 68 4.12 -1.73 3.48
CA ARG A 68 5.03 -2.88 3.53
C ARG A 68 4.28 -4.20 3.38
N GLY A 69 3.16 -4.36 4.09
CA GLY A 69 2.32 -5.54 4.02
C GLY A 69 1.79 -5.79 2.61
N LEU A 70 1.21 -4.77 1.98
CA LEU A 70 0.74 -4.86 0.58
C LEU A 70 1.89 -5.16 -0.37
N GLY A 71 3.01 -4.43 -0.25
CA GLY A 71 4.19 -4.67 -1.09
C GLY A 71 4.69 -6.11 -1.00
N ALA A 72 4.80 -6.67 0.20
CA ALA A 72 5.22 -8.05 0.41
C ALA A 72 4.17 -9.07 -0.10
N LEU A 73 2.87 -8.84 0.10
CA LEU A 73 1.82 -9.74 -0.40
C LEU A 73 1.85 -9.87 -1.93
N PHE A 74 2.13 -8.79 -2.65
CA PHE A 74 2.05 -8.76 -4.11
C PHE A 74 3.42 -8.74 -4.83
N LYS A 75 4.54 -8.82 -4.11
CA LYS A 75 5.92 -8.75 -4.64
C LYS A 75 6.26 -9.71 -5.78
N ASP A 76 5.52 -10.81 -5.91
CA ASP A 76 5.72 -11.83 -6.94
C ASP A 76 5.76 -11.20 -8.34
N SER A 77 6.89 -11.37 -9.04
CA SER A 77 7.15 -10.74 -10.33
C SER A 77 6.25 -11.24 -11.46
N THR A 78 5.57 -12.37 -11.25
CA THR A 78 4.52 -12.85 -12.17
C THR A 78 3.24 -12.02 -12.09
N MET A 79 2.97 -11.39 -10.94
CA MET A 79 1.82 -10.53 -10.71
C MET A 79 2.15 -9.06 -10.91
N LEU A 80 3.33 -8.64 -10.44
CA LEU A 80 3.81 -7.28 -10.55
C LEU A 80 5.04 -7.24 -11.45
N PRO A 81 4.87 -7.09 -12.77
CA PRO A 81 6.00 -7.01 -13.69
C PRO A 81 6.87 -5.78 -13.34
N PRO A 82 8.19 -5.83 -13.59
CA PRO A 82 9.05 -4.67 -13.39
C PRO A 82 8.63 -3.51 -14.31
N THR A 83 8.16 -2.41 -13.72
CA THR A 83 7.77 -1.19 -14.45
C THR A 83 8.64 0.02 -14.03
N PRO A 84 9.97 -0.02 -14.23
CA PRO A 84 10.88 1.00 -13.71
C PRO A 84 10.58 2.39 -14.27
N GLU A 85 10.29 2.52 -15.57
CA GLU A 85 10.00 3.82 -16.19
C GLU A 85 8.68 4.43 -15.70
N LEU A 86 7.67 3.61 -15.43
CA LEU A 86 6.41 4.06 -14.84
C LEU A 86 6.66 4.61 -13.43
N ILE A 87 7.36 3.84 -12.59
CA ILE A 87 7.69 4.22 -11.22
C ILE A 87 8.53 5.50 -11.19
N ARG A 88 9.54 5.60 -12.07
CA ARG A 88 10.41 6.77 -12.21
C ARG A 88 9.61 8.01 -12.63
N THR A 89 8.82 7.90 -13.70
CA THR A 89 8.05 9.02 -14.24
C THR A 89 6.96 9.48 -13.28
N TYR A 90 6.30 8.55 -12.60
CA TYR A 90 5.32 8.86 -11.56
C TYR A 90 5.96 9.60 -10.38
N GLY A 91 7.11 9.13 -9.89
CA GLY A 91 7.85 9.79 -8.82
C GLY A 91 8.22 11.23 -9.19
N LEU A 92 8.84 11.43 -10.36
CA LEU A 92 9.23 12.75 -10.83
C LEU A 92 8.04 13.71 -10.90
N ARG A 93 6.91 13.23 -11.43
CA ARG A 93 5.69 14.03 -11.52
C ARG A 93 5.10 14.32 -10.15
N ALA A 94 5.03 13.33 -9.26
CA ALA A 94 4.52 13.52 -7.91
C ALA A 94 5.36 14.52 -7.12
N SER A 95 6.68 14.45 -7.27
CA SER A 95 7.61 15.41 -6.71
C SER A 95 7.45 16.81 -7.30
N GLU A 96 7.23 16.94 -8.61
CA GLU A 96 6.93 18.21 -9.26
C GLU A 96 5.66 18.84 -8.70
N ILE A 97 4.56 18.08 -8.63
CA ILE A 97 3.28 18.51 -8.08
C ILE A 97 3.47 18.95 -6.62
N SER A 98 4.16 18.14 -5.81
CA SER A 98 4.36 18.39 -4.38
C SER A 98 5.15 19.67 -4.10
N ARG A 99 6.02 20.10 -5.02
CA ARG A 99 6.76 21.37 -4.90
C ARG A 99 5.89 22.61 -5.13
N THR A 100 4.69 22.46 -5.70
CA THR A 100 3.84 23.61 -6.01
C THR A 100 3.14 24.12 -4.75
N ALA A 101 3.04 25.45 -4.64
CA ALA A 101 2.27 26.08 -3.55
C ALA A 101 0.77 25.76 -3.62
N ALA A 102 0.26 25.37 -4.79
CA ALA A 102 -1.12 24.93 -4.98
C ALA A 102 -1.36 23.55 -4.33
N ALA A 103 -0.40 22.62 -4.45
CA ALA A 103 -0.51 21.31 -3.81
C ALA A 103 -0.24 21.36 -2.31
N ASN A 104 0.82 22.07 -1.91
CA ASN A 104 1.31 22.09 -0.53
C ASN A 104 1.44 23.54 -0.01
N PRO A 105 0.33 24.24 0.23
CA PRO A 105 0.37 25.47 1.00
C PRO A 105 0.93 25.19 2.40
N LYS A 106 1.66 26.15 2.98
CA LYS A 106 2.15 26.01 4.35
C LYS A 106 1.02 26.26 5.35
N GLY A 107 0.85 25.34 6.29
CA GLY A 107 0.02 25.57 7.46
C GLY A 107 0.51 26.78 8.27
N ASN A 108 -0.43 27.45 8.94
CA ASN A 108 -0.17 28.61 9.79
C ASN A 108 -1.11 28.57 11.01
N ASP A 109 -0.97 29.53 11.91
CA ASP A 109 -1.70 29.57 13.19
C ASP A 109 -3.22 29.60 13.02
N SER A 110 -3.75 30.14 11.91
CA SER A 110 -5.20 30.17 11.67
C SER A 110 -5.80 28.78 11.39
N HIS A 111 -4.96 27.81 11.05
CA HIS A 111 -5.36 26.41 10.86
C HIS A 111 -5.41 25.61 12.18
N GLY A 112 -4.97 26.20 13.30
CA GLY A 112 -5.03 25.59 14.63
C GLY A 112 -4.41 24.19 14.68
N ALA A 113 -5.14 23.24 15.29
CA ALA A 113 -4.68 21.86 15.49
C ALA A 113 -4.35 21.10 14.18
N PHE A 114 -4.84 21.59 13.04
CA PHE A 114 -4.67 20.99 11.72
C PHE A 114 -3.51 21.59 10.93
N ALA A 115 -2.77 22.58 11.46
CA ALA A 115 -1.66 23.23 10.75
C ALA A 115 -0.64 22.20 10.20
N GLY A 116 -0.33 21.15 10.96
CA GLY A 116 0.57 20.06 10.56
C GLY A 116 -0.01 19.05 9.56
N MET A 117 -1.26 19.23 9.11
CA MET A 117 -1.96 18.41 8.11
C MET A 117 -2.27 19.18 6.82
N ILE A 118 -1.91 20.48 6.76
CA ILE A 118 -2.16 21.33 5.60
C ILE A 118 -1.25 20.91 4.43
N GLY A 119 -1.85 20.75 3.25
CA GLY A 119 -1.19 20.30 2.02
C GLY A 119 -1.88 19.08 1.41
N ALA A 120 -1.26 18.52 0.37
CA ALA A 120 -1.68 17.29 -0.28
C ALA A 120 -1.53 16.08 0.65
N ASP A 121 -2.51 15.19 0.67
CA ASP A 121 -2.36 13.90 1.36
C ASP A 121 -1.64 12.92 0.44
N ALA A 122 -0.31 12.92 0.48
CA ALA A 122 0.54 11.94 -0.20
C ALA A 122 1.10 10.89 0.78
N THR A 123 0.36 10.59 1.85
CA THR A 123 0.88 9.77 2.95
C THR A 123 1.14 8.33 2.51
N THR A 124 0.17 7.69 1.84
CA THR A 124 0.34 6.32 1.32
C THR A 124 1.32 6.27 0.16
N LEU A 125 1.44 7.35 -0.60
CA LEU A 125 2.45 7.50 -1.65
C LEU A 125 3.87 7.47 -1.06
N TRP A 126 4.11 8.25 -0.02
CA TRP A 126 5.42 8.27 0.66
C TRP A 126 5.71 6.98 1.42
N ALA A 127 4.70 6.43 2.10
CA ALA A 127 4.80 5.11 2.75
C ALA A 127 5.19 4.02 1.74
N ALA A 128 4.56 4.03 0.55
CA ALA A 128 4.91 3.13 -0.55
C ALA A 128 6.35 3.35 -1.05
N ALA A 129 6.75 4.60 -1.30
CA ALA A 129 8.08 4.93 -1.80
C ALA A 129 9.20 4.44 -0.86
N THR A 130 8.97 4.51 0.46
CA THR A 130 9.89 4.02 1.49
C THR A 130 9.75 2.52 1.80
N SER A 131 8.77 1.83 1.19
CA SER A 131 8.53 0.39 1.34
C SER A 131 9.01 -0.44 0.15
N GLY A 132 9.43 0.21 -0.94
CA GLY A 132 9.97 -0.45 -2.14
C GLY A 132 8.99 -0.47 -3.33
N TRP A 133 9.51 -0.88 -4.48
CA TRP A 133 8.78 -0.81 -5.76
C TRP A 133 7.44 -1.58 -5.79
N PRO A 134 7.25 -2.74 -5.13
CA PRO A 134 5.95 -3.42 -5.13
C PRO A 134 4.88 -2.60 -4.40
N ALA A 135 5.28 -1.90 -3.32
CA ALA A 135 4.37 -1.03 -2.58
C ALA A 135 3.97 0.20 -3.41
N ILE A 136 4.91 0.75 -4.21
CA ILE A 136 4.60 1.83 -5.17
C ILE A 136 3.56 1.36 -6.19
N GLN A 137 3.70 0.16 -6.73
CA GLN A 137 2.71 -0.40 -7.65
C GLN A 137 1.36 -0.63 -6.99
N CYS A 138 1.33 -1.11 -5.74
CA CYS A 138 0.08 -1.20 -4.97
C CYS A 138 -0.57 0.18 -4.77
N HIS A 139 0.22 1.23 -4.57
CA HIS A 139 -0.30 2.60 -4.49
C HIS A 139 -0.83 3.10 -5.84
N LEU A 140 -0.15 2.79 -6.94
CA LEU A 140 -0.64 3.09 -8.30
C LEU A 140 -1.96 2.36 -8.59
N LEU A 141 -2.08 1.09 -8.18
CA LEU A 141 -3.34 0.36 -8.23
C LEU A 141 -4.43 1.07 -7.42
N ALA A 142 -4.13 1.53 -6.21
CA ALA A 142 -5.10 2.30 -5.41
C ALA A 142 -5.56 3.58 -6.14
N CYS A 143 -4.65 4.27 -6.83
CA CYS A 143 -4.99 5.41 -7.67
C CYS A 143 -5.91 5.02 -8.85
N LEU A 144 -5.70 3.86 -9.48
CA LEU A 144 -6.60 3.37 -10.52
C LEU A 144 -7.98 3.03 -9.95
N LEU A 145 -8.02 2.27 -8.85
CA LEU A 145 -9.29 1.90 -8.20
C LEU A 145 -10.07 3.15 -7.78
N ALA A 146 -9.37 4.15 -7.22
CA ALA A 146 -9.98 5.41 -6.80
C ALA A 146 -10.54 6.28 -7.95
N ARG A 147 -10.12 6.02 -9.20
CA ARG A 147 -10.66 6.71 -10.38
C ARG A 147 -11.89 6.03 -10.96
N ILE A 148 -12.03 4.72 -10.76
CA ILE A 148 -13.07 3.91 -11.38
C ILE A 148 -14.24 3.70 -10.41
N TRP A 149 -13.95 3.46 -9.13
CA TRP A 149 -14.95 3.04 -8.14
C TRP A 149 -15.12 4.06 -7.00
N GLU A 150 -16.33 4.05 -6.44
CA GLU A 150 -16.65 4.80 -5.22
C GLU A 150 -15.91 4.19 -4.01
N PRO A 151 -15.66 4.97 -2.94
CA PRO A 151 -14.82 4.52 -1.82
C PRO A 151 -15.23 3.17 -1.19
N PRO A 152 -16.53 2.86 -0.96
CA PRO A 152 -16.94 1.57 -0.39
C PRO A 152 -16.64 0.38 -1.32
N GLU A 153 -16.74 0.59 -2.63
CA GLU A 153 -16.49 -0.44 -3.65
C GLU A 153 -14.99 -0.69 -3.76
N ALA A 154 -14.18 0.37 -3.91
CA ALA A 154 -12.72 0.27 -3.94
C ALA A 154 -12.16 -0.41 -2.67
N THR A 155 -12.71 -0.09 -1.50
CA THR A 155 -12.35 -0.76 -0.23
C THR A 155 -12.71 -2.25 -0.28
N SER A 156 -13.87 -2.59 -0.83
CA SER A 156 -14.31 -4.00 -0.92
C SER A 156 -13.43 -4.80 -1.89
N ILE A 157 -13.03 -4.20 -3.01
CA ILE A 157 -12.06 -4.78 -3.95
C ILE A 157 -10.72 -5.03 -3.23
N TRP A 158 -10.18 -4.04 -2.52
CA TRP A 158 -8.95 -4.22 -1.72
C TRP A 158 -9.06 -5.36 -0.71
N VAL A 159 -10.18 -5.44 0.02
CA VAL A 159 -10.43 -6.52 0.99
C VAL A 159 -10.41 -7.87 0.31
N GLU A 160 -11.10 -8.00 -0.83
CA GLU A 160 -11.17 -9.24 -1.59
C GLU A 160 -9.79 -9.67 -2.09
N ILE A 161 -9.04 -8.75 -2.71
CA ILE A 161 -7.74 -9.10 -3.29
C ILE A 161 -6.68 -9.45 -2.24
N VAL A 162 -6.67 -8.75 -1.10
CA VAL A 162 -5.78 -9.06 0.02
C VAL A 162 -6.15 -10.40 0.65
N THR A 163 -7.44 -10.66 0.86
CA THR A 163 -7.92 -11.92 1.45
C THR A 163 -7.56 -13.11 0.57
N ARG A 164 -7.85 -13.02 -0.73
CA ARG A 164 -7.53 -14.08 -1.70
C ARG A 164 -6.03 -14.27 -1.85
N ARG A 165 -5.23 -13.19 -1.89
CA ARG A 165 -3.78 -13.31 -1.96
C ARG A 165 -3.18 -14.00 -0.73
N LYS A 166 -3.64 -13.65 0.48
CA LYS A 166 -3.24 -14.34 1.71
C LYS A 166 -3.61 -15.82 1.68
N HIS A 167 -4.79 -16.16 1.16
CA HIS A 167 -5.20 -17.57 1.01
C HIS A 167 -4.26 -18.32 0.06
N ILE A 168 -3.98 -17.77 -1.13
CA ILE A 168 -3.06 -18.37 -2.12
C ILE A 168 -1.67 -18.61 -1.51
N LEU A 169 -1.12 -17.63 -0.80
CA LEU A 169 0.19 -17.76 -0.16
C LEU A 169 0.19 -18.80 0.97
N LYS A 170 -0.90 -18.92 1.74
CA LYS A 170 -1.03 -19.98 2.76
C LYS A 170 -1.08 -21.37 2.13
N SER A 171 -1.80 -21.53 1.03
CA SER A 171 -1.80 -22.79 0.26
C SER A 171 -0.41 -23.11 -0.27
N LYS A 172 0.28 -22.12 -0.87
CA LYS A 172 1.67 -22.27 -1.34
C LYS A 172 2.62 -22.71 -0.21
N LEU A 173 2.52 -22.09 0.97
CA LEU A 173 3.32 -22.48 2.13
C LEU A 173 3.02 -23.92 2.57
N ALA A 174 1.76 -24.36 2.51
CA ALA A 174 1.38 -25.73 2.87
C ALA A 174 1.88 -26.77 1.86
N GLU A 175 1.98 -26.41 0.57
CA GLU A 175 2.42 -27.28 -0.52
C GLU A 175 3.95 -27.34 -0.65
N GLU A 176 4.63 -26.18 -0.61
CA GLU A 176 6.07 -26.04 -0.86
C GLU A 176 6.91 -26.02 0.43
N GLY A 177 6.30 -25.68 1.57
CA GLY A 177 6.96 -25.65 2.89
C GLY A 177 7.76 -24.38 3.18
N GLU A 178 7.91 -23.46 2.22
CA GLU A 178 8.66 -22.22 2.39
C GLU A 178 8.01 -21.01 1.72
N LEU A 179 8.25 -19.84 2.32
CA LEU A 179 7.94 -18.52 1.76
C LEU A 179 9.05 -17.55 2.20
N GLU A 180 9.30 -16.50 1.42
CA GLU A 180 10.19 -15.42 1.84
C GLU A 180 9.73 -14.85 3.19
N HIS A 181 10.69 -14.52 4.06
CA HIS A 181 10.38 -14.11 5.43
C HIS A 181 9.40 -12.92 5.49
N GLU A 182 9.61 -11.88 4.70
CA GLU A 182 8.71 -10.73 4.65
C GLU A 182 7.29 -11.07 4.17
N VAL A 183 7.15 -12.08 3.30
CA VAL A 183 5.86 -12.58 2.82
C VAL A 183 5.15 -13.34 3.94
N LEU A 184 5.87 -14.17 4.71
CA LEU A 184 5.32 -14.83 5.90
C LEU A 184 4.75 -13.81 6.88
N LEU A 185 5.49 -12.72 7.13
CA LEU A 185 5.04 -11.65 8.02
C LEU A 185 3.76 -10.98 7.51
N ALA A 186 3.70 -10.67 6.21
CA ALA A 186 2.53 -10.01 5.63
C ALA A 186 1.29 -10.93 5.59
N VAL A 187 1.49 -12.24 5.43
CA VAL A 187 0.42 -13.25 5.49
C VAL A 187 -0.12 -13.42 6.92
N ALA A 188 0.76 -13.40 7.91
CA ALA A 188 0.40 -13.52 9.33
C ALA A 188 -0.17 -12.22 9.91
N GLY A 189 0.33 -11.08 9.44
CA GLY A 189 -0.11 -9.75 9.87
C GLY A 189 -1.57 -9.49 9.50
N ASP A 190 -2.25 -8.69 10.32
CA ASP A 190 -3.61 -8.26 10.03
C ASP A 190 -3.58 -6.96 9.23
N ILE A 191 -4.37 -6.90 8.15
CA ILE A 191 -4.62 -5.67 7.40
C ILE A 191 -6.12 -5.53 7.42
N SER A 192 -6.61 -4.65 8.28
CA SER A 192 -8.03 -4.51 8.54
C SER A 192 -8.74 -3.81 7.37
N ARG A 193 -10.07 -3.93 7.33
CA ARG A 193 -10.88 -3.18 6.36
C ARG A 193 -10.69 -1.66 6.51
N SER A 194 -10.53 -1.16 7.74
CA SER A 194 -10.24 0.26 7.99
C SER A 194 -8.89 0.69 7.43
N ASP A 195 -7.87 -0.16 7.52
CA ASP A 195 -6.56 0.14 6.95
C ASP A 195 -6.63 0.28 5.43
N LEU A 196 -7.41 -0.60 4.77
CA LEU A 196 -7.63 -0.56 3.32
C LEU A 196 -8.51 0.62 2.89
N PHE A 197 -9.47 1.02 3.72
CA PHE A 197 -10.24 2.23 3.52
C PHE A 197 -9.33 3.47 3.58
N ASP A 198 -8.46 3.57 4.59
CA ASP A 198 -7.52 4.68 4.73
C ASP A 198 -6.47 4.69 3.62
N TRP A 199 -6.08 3.51 3.13
CA TRP A 199 -5.22 3.35 1.96
C TRP A 199 -5.84 3.97 0.70
N ASP A 200 -7.09 3.63 0.38
CA ASP A 200 -7.85 4.24 -0.74
C ASP A 200 -8.07 5.74 -0.51
N ALA A 201 -8.44 6.14 0.71
CA ALA A 201 -8.76 7.52 1.04
C ALA A 201 -7.56 8.46 0.84
N SER A 202 -6.36 8.04 1.24
CA SER A 202 -5.12 8.81 1.02
C SER A 202 -4.76 8.86 -0.47
N ALA A 203 -4.86 7.75 -1.21
CA ALA A 203 -4.64 7.74 -2.66
C ALA A 203 -5.61 8.67 -3.40
N ARG A 204 -6.88 8.67 -3.02
CA ARG A 204 -7.92 9.55 -3.59
C ARG A 204 -7.69 11.02 -3.24
N ALA A 205 -7.28 11.30 -2.01
CA ALA A 205 -6.94 12.66 -1.59
C ALA A 205 -5.71 13.20 -2.35
N TRP A 206 -4.69 12.36 -2.57
CA TRP A 206 -3.57 12.68 -3.45
C TRP A 206 -4.03 13.02 -4.87
N LEU A 207 -4.85 12.16 -5.48
CA LEU A 207 -5.34 12.35 -6.85
C LEU A 207 -6.11 13.66 -7.04
N ARG A 208 -6.95 14.05 -6.07
CA ARG A 208 -7.69 15.32 -6.15
C ARG A 208 -6.76 16.52 -6.31
N VAL A 209 -5.67 16.53 -5.55
CA VAL A 209 -4.67 17.62 -5.63
C VAL A 209 -3.84 17.51 -6.90
N ALA A 210 -3.39 16.30 -7.24
CA ALA A 210 -2.62 16.06 -8.45
C ALA A 210 -3.38 16.47 -9.71
N ASP A 211 -4.64 16.08 -9.83
CA ASP A 211 -5.52 16.41 -10.97
C ASP A 211 -5.81 17.92 -11.03
N GLN A 212 -5.92 18.60 -9.88
CA GLN A 212 -6.09 20.06 -9.84
C GLN A 212 -4.84 20.78 -10.36
N VAL A 213 -3.65 20.37 -9.93
CA VAL A 213 -2.38 20.95 -10.38
C VAL A 213 -2.12 20.64 -11.86
N MET A 214 -2.45 19.42 -12.29
CA MET A 214 -2.21 18.90 -13.63
C MET A 214 -3.45 18.94 -14.53
N VAL A 215 -4.37 19.87 -14.29
CA VAL A 215 -5.71 19.88 -14.90
C VAL A 215 -5.69 19.76 -16.43
N LYS A 216 -4.71 20.40 -17.10
CA LYS A 216 -4.59 20.34 -18.57
C LYS A 216 -4.21 18.93 -19.04
N GLN A 217 -3.18 18.35 -18.44
CA GLN A 217 -2.69 17.01 -18.78
C GLN A 217 -3.73 15.95 -18.43
N GLN A 218 -4.40 16.09 -17.28
CA GLN A 218 -5.46 15.18 -16.87
C GLN A 218 -6.67 15.26 -17.80
N THR A 219 -7.07 16.47 -18.22
CA THR A 219 -8.16 16.64 -19.21
C THR A 219 -7.79 15.99 -20.54
N GLN A 220 -6.56 16.21 -21.03
CA GLN A 220 -6.10 15.61 -22.28
C GLN A 220 -6.07 14.07 -22.20
N ALA A 221 -5.53 13.52 -21.12
CA ALA A 221 -5.50 12.07 -20.90
C ALA A 221 -6.91 11.49 -20.87
N LYS A 222 -7.82 12.13 -20.14
CA LYS A 222 -9.22 11.70 -20.06
C LYS A 222 -9.90 11.75 -21.43
N LEU A 223 -9.73 12.82 -22.20
CA LEU A 223 -10.28 12.90 -23.55
C LEU A 223 -9.77 11.78 -24.46
N ILE A 224 -8.50 11.37 -24.33
CA ILE A 224 -7.97 10.23 -25.11
C ILE A 224 -8.64 8.94 -24.65
N ILE A 225 -8.65 8.67 -23.33
CA ILE A 225 -9.21 7.44 -22.76
C ILE A 225 -10.70 7.29 -23.07
N ASP A 226 -11.49 8.36 -22.91
CA ASP A 226 -12.93 8.36 -23.17
C ASP A 226 -13.27 8.11 -24.66
N ASN A 227 -12.30 8.29 -25.56
CA ASN A 227 -12.44 7.98 -26.99
C ASN A 227 -11.97 6.56 -27.36
N LEU A 228 -11.41 5.80 -26.41
CA LEU A 228 -10.98 4.41 -26.62
C LEU A 228 -12.06 3.47 -26.08
N ASP A 229 -12.70 2.71 -26.97
CA ASP A 229 -13.63 1.65 -26.59
C ASP A 229 -12.88 0.32 -26.35
N ILE A 230 -11.97 0.33 -25.38
CA ILE A 230 -11.12 -0.81 -25.04
C ILE A 230 -11.41 -1.23 -23.59
N PRO A 231 -11.97 -2.44 -23.36
CA PRO A 231 -12.16 -2.93 -22.00
C PRO A 231 -10.80 -3.24 -21.37
N VAL A 232 -10.63 -2.88 -20.08
CA VAL A 232 -9.41 -3.18 -19.31
C VAL A 232 -9.15 -4.68 -19.27
N ASN A 233 -10.18 -5.48 -19.00
CA ASN A 233 -10.22 -6.92 -19.23
C ASN A 233 -11.70 -7.39 -19.27
N SER A 234 -11.89 -8.69 -19.50
CA SER A 234 -13.22 -9.33 -19.55
C SER A 234 -13.40 -10.42 -18.48
N LYS A 235 -12.58 -10.41 -17.42
CA LYS A 235 -12.64 -11.43 -16.37
C LYS A 235 -13.79 -11.12 -15.39
N PRO A 236 -14.69 -12.08 -15.11
CA PRO A 236 -15.83 -11.86 -14.23
C PRO A 236 -15.47 -11.89 -12.74
N ASP A 237 -14.35 -12.55 -12.40
CA ASP A 237 -13.86 -12.66 -11.03
C ASP A 237 -13.07 -11.41 -10.65
N THR A 238 -13.36 -10.79 -9.50
CA THR A 238 -12.73 -9.53 -9.08
C THR A 238 -11.22 -9.66 -8.94
N TYR A 239 -10.75 -10.74 -8.30
CA TYR A 239 -9.32 -10.93 -8.06
C TYR A 239 -8.57 -11.11 -9.37
N ASP A 240 -9.02 -12.04 -10.21
CA ASP A 240 -8.38 -12.28 -11.50
C ASP A 240 -8.51 -11.04 -12.40
N SER A 241 -9.63 -10.32 -12.36
CA SER A 241 -9.80 -9.05 -13.09
C SER A 241 -8.79 -7.99 -12.64
N VAL A 242 -8.54 -7.83 -11.35
CA VAL A 242 -7.60 -6.81 -10.86
C VAL A 242 -6.14 -7.19 -11.11
N ILE A 243 -5.80 -8.47 -10.96
CA ILE A 243 -4.41 -8.94 -11.10
C ILE A 243 -3.98 -9.02 -12.57
N ASP A 244 -4.90 -9.30 -13.49
CA ASP A 244 -4.60 -9.41 -14.93
C ASP A 244 -4.91 -8.14 -15.75
N ALA A 245 -5.46 -7.10 -15.12
CA ALA A 245 -5.68 -5.77 -15.72
C ALA A 245 -4.36 -5.03 -16.01
#